data_AF-A0A9W9FPH8-F1
#
_entry.id   AF-A0A9W9FPH8-F1
#
_cell.length_a   1.000
_cell.length_b   1.000
_cell.length_c   1.000
_cell.angle_alpha   90.00
_cell.angle_beta   90.00
_cell.angle_gamma   90.00
#
_symmetry.space_group_name_H-M   'P 1'
#
loop_
_entity.id
_entity.type
_entity.pdbx_description
1 polymer ?
#
loop_
_entity_poly.entity_id
_entity_poly.type
_entity_poly.pdbx_seq_one_letter_code
_entity_poly.pdbx_strand_id
1 'polypeptide(L)' 'MRSQRNISLVCSHCEGKAGDVIVGGVLDLPAKAMHAKLVCYMNEQDDLRKLLLREPRGRLE' A
#
# COMPACT_ATOMS: atom_id res chain seq x y z
N MET A 1 -15.35 1.73 16.33
CA MET A 1 -15.26 2.47 15.05
C MET A 1 -15.50 1.47 13.92
N ARG A 2 -16.42 1.73 12.96
CA ARG A 2 -16.71 0.80 11.85
C ARG A 2 -16.13 1.36 10.54
N SER A 3 -15.03 0.79 10.07
CA SER A 3 -14.44 1.08 8.76
C SER A 3 -14.80 -0.01 7.75
N GLN A 4 -14.89 0.33 6.46
CA GLN A 4 -15.04 -0.65 5.38
C GLN A 4 -13.73 -1.39 5.07
N ARG A 5 -12.57 -0.75 5.26
CA ARG A 5 -11.24 -1.34 5.12
C ARG A 5 -10.34 -0.85 6.27
N ASN A 6 -9.66 -1.78 6.92
CA ASN A 6 -8.66 -1.49 7.94
C ASN A 6 -7.30 -1.96 7.43
N ILE A 7 -6.39 -1.03 7.20
CA ILE A 7 -5.00 -1.31 6.80
C ILE A 7 -4.10 -0.74 7.89
N SER A 8 -3.22 -1.58 8.40
CA SER A 8 -2.28 -1.22 9.46
C SER A 8 -0.94 -0.84 8.84
N LEU A 9 -0.43 0.33 9.19
CA LEU A 9 0.81 0.90 8.69
C LEU A 9 1.75 1.19 9.85
N VAL A 10 3.05 0.99 9.63
CA VAL A 10 4.12 1.58 10.44
C VAL A 10 4.73 2.70 9.61
N CYS A 11 4.54 3.95 10.07
CA CYS A 11 5.13 5.09 9.40
C CYS A 11 6.63 5.16 9.71
N SER A 12 7.46 5.25 8.68
CA SER A 12 8.92 5.29 8.83
C SER A 12 9.54 6.28 7.86
N HIS A 13 10.82 6.61 8.09
CA HIS A 13 11.60 7.40 7.16
C HIS A 13 13.07 6.97 7.17
N CYS A 14 13.73 7.21 6.04
CA CYS A 14 15.19 7.12 5.92
C CYS A 14 15.68 8.48 5.39
N GLU A 15 16.51 9.18 6.17
CA GLU A 15 17.09 10.47 5.77
C GLU A 15 16.04 11.52 5.36
N GLY A 16 14.90 11.55 6.05
CA GLY A 16 13.79 12.46 5.78
C GLY A 16 12.85 12.03 4.65
N LYS A 17 13.17 10.97 3.90
CA LYS A 17 12.26 10.38 2.91
C LYS A 17 11.30 9.40 3.57
N ALA A 18 10.00 9.60 3.41
CA ALA A 18 8.98 8.73 3.97
C ALA A 18 9.03 7.33 3.31
N GLY A 19 8.82 6.30 4.12
CA GLY A 19 8.85 4.90 3.72
C GLY A 19 7.91 4.09 4.60
N ASP A 20 6.60 4.36 4.47
CA ASP A 20 5.58 3.71 5.29
C ASP A 20 5.44 2.22 4.92
N VAL A 21 5.34 1.36 5.92
CA VAL A 21 5.30 -0.10 5.77
C VAL A 21 3.93 -0.63 6.13
N ILE A 22 3.29 -1.36 5.21
CA ILE A 22 2.05 -2.08 5.50
C ILE A 22 2.38 -3.33 6.32
N VAL A 23 1.78 -3.43 7.51
CA VAL A 23 1.96 -4.57 8.44
C VAL A 23 0.69 -5.42 8.61
N GLY A 24 -0.45 -4.98 8.08
CA GLY A 24 -1.70 -5.73 8.15
C GLY A 24 -2.83 -5.15 7.30
N GLY A 25 -3.85 -5.97 7.04
CA GLY A 25 -5.05 -5.56 6.29
C GLY A 25 -4.95 -5.69 4.76
N VAL A 26 -3.83 -6.20 4.23
CA VAL A 26 -3.66 -6.55 2.82
C VAL A 26 -3.42 -8.04 2.71
N LEU A 27 -4.24 -8.73 1.92
CA LEU A 27 -4.10 -10.15 1.66
C LEU A 27 -2.96 -10.40 0.67
N ASP A 28 -2.21 -11.48 0.87
CA ASP A 28 -1.18 -11.85 -0.07
C ASP A 28 -1.78 -12.31 -1.40
N LEU A 29 -1.14 -11.89 -2.50
CA LEU A 29 -1.48 -12.35 -3.84
C LEU A 29 -0.57 -13.55 -4.18
N PRO A 30 -1.11 -14.76 -4.39
CA PRO A 30 -0.29 -15.92 -4.74
C PRO A 30 0.32 -15.73 -6.13
N ALA A 31 1.65 -15.66 -6.20
CA ALA A 31 2.38 -15.53 -7.45
C ALA A 31 3.76 -16.20 -7.34
N LYS A 32 4.29 -16.66 -8.48
CA LYS A 32 5.60 -17.34 -8.53
C LYS A 32 6.80 -16.41 -8.25
N ALA A 33 6.62 -15.10 -8.37
CA ALA A 33 7.66 -14.11 -8.14
C ALA A 33 7.06 -12.73 -7.79
N MET A 34 7.85 -11.88 -7.15
CA MET A 34 7.42 -10.52 -6.77
C MET A 34 7.07 -9.65 -7.99
N HIS A 35 7.78 -9.81 -9.11
CA HIS A 35 7.48 -9.07 -10.34
C HIS A 35 6.04 -9.35 -10.83
N ALA A 36 5.58 -10.59 -10.71
CA ALA A 36 4.23 -10.96 -11.12
C ALA A 36 3.18 -10.32 -10.20
N LYS A 37 3.49 -10.20 -8.89
CA LYS A 37 2.64 -9.44 -7.96
C LYS A 37 2.57 -7.96 -8.36
N LEU A 38 3.71 -7.35 -8.66
CA LEU A 38 3.80 -5.95 -9.09
C LEU A 38 2.96 -5.69 -10.36
N VAL A 39 3.11 -6.54 -11.39
CA VAL A 39 2.35 -6.40 -12.64
C VAL A 39 0.84 -6.49 -12.40
N CYS A 40 0.39 -7.43 -11.55
CA CYS A 40 -1.03 -7.55 -11.19
C CYS A 40 -1.53 -6.31 -10.43
N TYR A 41 -0.78 -5.82 -9.43
CA TYR A 41 -1.16 -4.60 -8.71
C TYR A 41 -1.24 -3.36 -9.61
N MET A 42 -0.33 -3.23 -10.58
CA MET A 42 -0.33 -2.10 -11.50
C MET A 42 -1.48 -2.14 -12.51
N ASN A 43 -1.81 -3.32 -13.05
CA ASN A 43 -2.79 -3.45 -14.13
C ASN A 43 -4.22 -3.66 -13.64
N GLU A 44 -4.40 -4.39 -12.53
CA GLU A 44 -5.71 -4.91 -12.11
C GLU A 44 -6.14 -4.41 -10.73
N GLN A 45 -5.19 -4.10 -9.83
CA GLN A 45 -5.48 -3.78 -8.42
C GLN A 45 -4.85 -2.46 -7.94
N ASP A 46 -4.88 -1.43 -8.78
CA ASP A 46 -4.25 -0.13 -8.50
C ASP A 46 -4.96 0.67 -7.38
N ASP A 47 -6.14 0.22 -6.96
CA ASP A 47 -6.94 0.93 -5.95
C ASP A 47 -6.26 1.00 -4.59
N LEU A 48 -5.45 0.01 -4.21
CA LEU A 48 -4.69 0.04 -2.96
C LEU A 48 -3.68 1.20 -2.96
N ARG A 49 -2.94 1.35 -4.06
CA ARG A 49 -1.98 2.44 -4.24
C ARG A 49 -2.69 3.79 -4.23
N LYS A 50 -3.80 3.92 -4.97
CA LYS A 50 -4.60 5.17 -4.97
C LYS A 50 -5.11 5.51 -3.57
N LEU A 51 -5.57 4.52 -2.81
CA LEU A 51 -6.12 4.69 -1.46
C LEU A 51 -5.09 5.23 -0.47
N LEU A 52 -3.84 4.78 -0.58
CA LEU A 52 -2.75 5.12 0.35
C LEU A 52 -1.93 6.33 -0.09
N LEU A 53 -1.68 6.50 -1.39
CA LEU A 53 -0.77 7.53 -1.89
C LEU A 53 -1.45 8.81 -2.37
N ARG A 54 -2.77 8.84 -2.52
CA ARG A 54 -3.50 10.08 -2.85
C ARG A 54 -4.06 10.74 -1.60
N GLU A 55 -4.20 12.06 -1.67
CA GLU A 55 -4.91 12.82 -0.65
C GLU A 55 -6.33 12.27 -0.45
N PRO A 56 -6.85 12.27 0.80
CA PRO A 56 -6.29 12.90 2.00
C PRO A 56 -5.33 12.03 2.82
N ARG A 57 -5.05 10.78 2.41
CA ARG A 57 -4.21 9.85 3.20
C ARG A 57 -2.74 9.91 2.80
N GLY A 58 -2.50 9.98 1.49
CA GLY A 58 -1.18 10.20 0.93
C GLY A 58 -0.73 11.64 1.14
N ARG A 59 0.57 11.84 0.94
CA ARG A 59 1.22 13.15 1.01
C ARG A 59 1.69 13.51 -0.39
N LEU A 60 1.68 14.80 -0.71
CA LEU A 60 2.39 15.29 -1.88
C LEU A 60 3.89 15.17 -1.59
N GLU A 61 4.53 14.18 -2.20
CA GLU A 61 6.00 14.11 -2.24
C GLU A 61 6.57 15.08 -3.26
#